data_AF-A0A453LMB6-F1
#
_entry.id   AF-A0A453LMB6-F1
#
_cell.length_a   1.000
_cell.length_b   1.000
_cell.length_c   1.000
_cell.angle_alpha   90.00
_cell.angle_beta   90.00
_cell.angle_gamma   90.00
#
_symmetry.space_group_name_H-M   'P 1'
#
loop_
_entity.id
_entity.type
_entity.pdbx_description
1 polymer ?
#
loop_
_entity_poly.entity_id
_entity_poly.type
_entity_poly.pdbx_seq_one_letter_code
_entity_poly.pdbx_strand_id
1 'polypeptide(L)'
;VVKLVRAIRKGWIKFDKPKDEPNYYLLWGDDTDTADNKRQGLSYIPAPKPNLPGHEESYNPSVEYIPTQEEIDNYQLMYEEDRPKFIPRRFESLRSVPAYEKALREGFDRCLDLYLCPRTRKKRINIDPESLKPKLPSKKDLRPYPRTCYLEFKGHGGPVTSLSVEATGQWIASGSSDGTIRVWEVETGRCLKVFNVGADVHHISWNPSPERPILAAIVGRDLLLLNAEVGDEETQVRTKELLHVGEPTPEDDGDKKPAVRWVNNDKFDGITLIHHRAASTVEWHSKGDYFTTVVPTDILFALFNLQVMHEHNNKYGLNYSVLELPCNILTISR
;
A
#
# COMPACT_ATOMS: atom_id res chain seq x y z
N VAL A 1 -44.59 -10.31 -96.26
CA VAL A 1 -44.29 -11.74 -95.95
C VAL A 1 -42.79 -12.01 -95.77
N VAL A 2 -41.91 -11.65 -96.71
CA VAL A 2 -40.45 -11.94 -96.62
C VAL A 2 -39.76 -11.36 -95.37
N LYS A 3 -40.18 -10.16 -94.91
CA LYS A 3 -39.66 -9.54 -93.67
C LYS A 3 -40.01 -10.35 -92.41
N LEU A 4 -41.22 -10.92 -92.37
CA LEU A 4 -41.69 -11.78 -91.28
C LEU A 4 -40.98 -13.14 -91.32
N VAL A 5 -40.80 -13.74 -92.50
CA VAL A 5 -40.03 -14.99 -92.66
C VAL A 5 -38.55 -14.81 -92.26
N ARG A 6 -37.94 -13.65 -92.58
CA ARG A 6 -36.58 -13.31 -92.11
C ARG A 6 -36.54 -13.11 -90.58
N ALA A 7 -37.57 -12.51 -89.98
CA ALA A 7 -37.66 -12.33 -88.53
C ALA A 7 -37.87 -13.67 -87.78
N ILE A 8 -38.61 -14.61 -88.36
CA ILE A 8 -38.77 -15.98 -87.85
C ILE A 8 -37.46 -16.75 -88.00
N ARG A 9 -36.78 -16.71 -89.17
CA ARG A 9 -35.46 -17.34 -89.37
C ARG A 9 -34.37 -16.76 -88.45
N LYS A 10 -34.44 -15.47 -88.12
CA LYS A 10 -33.54 -14.82 -87.15
C LYS A 10 -33.93 -15.09 -85.69
N GLY A 11 -35.03 -15.81 -85.43
CA GLY A 11 -35.46 -16.22 -84.10
C GLY A 11 -36.11 -15.11 -83.26
N TRP A 12 -36.49 -13.98 -83.87
CA TRP A 12 -37.06 -12.83 -83.17
C TRP A 12 -38.56 -12.96 -82.91
N ILE A 13 -39.24 -13.77 -83.71
CA ILE A 13 -40.66 -14.11 -83.49
C ILE A 13 -40.69 -15.59 -83.11
N LYS A 14 -40.99 -15.86 -81.84
CA LYS A 14 -41.25 -17.20 -81.32
C LYS A 14 -42.76 -17.36 -81.15
N PHE A 15 -43.30 -18.48 -81.61
CA PHE A 15 -44.74 -18.75 -81.57
C PHE A 15 -45.20 -19.44 -80.27
N ASP A 16 -44.25 -19.86 -79.43
CA ASP A 16 -44.55 -20.45 -78.13
C ASP A 16 -45.04 -19.37 -77.15
N LYS A 17 -46.13 -19.67 -76.43
CA LYS A 17 -46.57 -18.83 -75.32
C LYS A 17 -45.43 -18.74 -74.28
N PRO A 18 -45.11 -17.55 -73.74
CA PRO A 18 -44.16 -17.45 -72.64
C PRO A 18 -44.67 -18.34 -71.50
N LYS A 19 -43.79 -19.20 -70.97
CA LYS A 19 -44.14 -20.04 -69.81
C LYS A 19 -44.40 -19.09 -68.62
N ASP A 20 -45.51 -19.28 -67.92
CA ASP A 20 -45.80 -18.54 -66.69
C ASP A 20 -44.69 -18.84 -65.67
N GLU A 21 -43.90 -17.82 -65.32
CA GLU A 21 -42.93 -17.94 -64.25
C GLU A 21 -43.67 -18.16 -62.92
N PRO A 22 -43.22 -19.08 -62.05
CA PRO A 22 -43.86 -19.27 -60.76
C PRO A 22 -43.78 -17.98 -59.93
N ASN A 23 -44.90 -17.54 -59.36
CA ASN A 23 -44.97 -16.33 -58.53
C ASN A 23 -44.04 -16.36 -57.30
N TYR A 24 -43.57 -17.55 -56.90
CA TYR A 24 -42.68 -17.73 -55.75
C TYR A 24 -41.52 -18.63 -56.15
N TYR A 25 -40.31 -18.22 -55.76
CA TYR A 25 -39.09 -19.00 -55.87
C TYR A 25 -38.49 -19.20 -54.48
N LEU A 26 -37.89 -20.36 -54.24
CA LEU A 26 -37.17 -20.63 -52.99
C LEU A 26 -35.90 -19.77 -52.99
N LEU A 27 -35.87 -18.72 -52.17
CA LEU A 27 -34.72 -17.83 -52.04
C LEU A 27 -33.54 -18.50 -51.29
N TRP A 28 -33.87 -19.44 -50.43
CA TRP A 28 -32.92 -20.22 -49.65
C TRP A 28 -33.14 -21.68 -50.03
N GLY A 29 -32.22 -22.26 -50.80
CA GLY A 29 -32.25 -23.70 -51.11
C GLY A 29 -31.92 -24.53 -49.87
N ASP A 30 -31.72 -25.84 -50.06
CA ASP A 30 -31.07 -26.69 -49.04
C ASP A 30 -29.60 -26.26 -48.91
N ASP A 31 -29.39 -25.14 -48.24
CA ASP A 31 -28.11 -24.50 -47.97
C ASP A 31 -27.35 -25.30 -46.88
N THR A 32 -27.01 -26.55 -47.18
CA THR A 32 -26.09 -27.35 -46.36
C THR A 32 -24.65 -26.86 -46.50
N ASP A 33 -24.33 -26.14 -47.58
CA ASP A 33 -22.96 -25.79 -47.97
C ASP A 33 -22.60 -24.31 -47.77
N THR A 34 -23.53 -23.46 -47.31
CA THR A 34 -23.27 -22.01 -47.15
C THR A 34 -22.50 -21.63 -45.88
N ALA A 35 -22.37 -22.54 -44.93
CA ALA A 35 -21.52 -22.34 -43.75
C ALA A 35 -20.02 -22.24 -44.11
N ASP A 36 -19.62 -22.82 -45.24
CA ASP A 36 -18.23 -22.86 -45.71
C ASP A 36 -17.87 -21.74 -46.70
N ASN A 37 -18.86 -21.00 -47.24
CA ASN A 37 -18.63 -19.76 -47.97
C ASN A 37 -18.42 -18.57 -47.02
N LYS A 38 -17.50 -18.73 -46.06
CA LYS A 38 -16.92 -17.63 -45.27
C LYS A 38 -16.20 -16.69 -46.21
N ARG A 39 -16.97 -15.71 -46.70
CA ARG A 39 -16.56 -14.52 -47.44
C ARG A 39 -15.14 -14.11 -47.04
N GLN A 40 -14.20 -14.24 -47.97
CA GLN A 40 -12.93 -13.53 -47.92
C GLN A 40 -13.24 -12.03 -47.92
N GLY A 41 -13.30 -11.43 -46.73
CA GLY A 41 -13.69 -10.03 -46.53
C GLY A 41 -13.64 -9.64 -45.06
N LEU A 42 -13.66 -8.33 -44.80
CA LEU A 42 -13.68 -7.73 -43.46
C LEU A 42 -14.58 -8.52 -42.50
N SER A 43 -14.05 -8.89 -41.35
CA SER A 43 -14.73 -9.79 -40.43
C SER A 43 -16.01 -9.15 -39.87
N TYR A 44 -17.16 -9.48 -40.46
CA TYR A 44 -18.46 -9.04 -39.97
C TYR A 44 -18.65 -9.50 -38.51
N ILE A 45 -19.12 -8.60 -37.65
CA ILE A 45 -19.48 -8.91 -36.26
C ILE A 45 -21.00 -9.08 -36.21
N PRO A 46 -21.51 -10.32 -36.01
CA PRO A 46 -22.94 -10.54 -35.92
C PRO A 46 -23.51 -9.79 -34.71
N ALA A 47 -24.77 -9.38 -34.82
CA ALA A 47 -25.48 -8.81 -33.68
C ALA A 47 -25.52 -9.81 -32.52
N PRO A 48 -25.37 -9.36 -31.26
CA PRO A 48 -25.61 -10.20 -30.10
C PRO A 48 -27.02 -10.79 -30.17
N LYS A 49 -27.17 -12.09 -29.90
CA LYS A 49 -28.48 -12.72 -29.76
C LYS A 49 -29.02 -12.43 -28.35
N PRO A 50 -30.35 -12.31 -28.17
CA PRO A 50 -30.92 -12.26 -26.82
C PRO A 50 -30.56 -13.54 -26.06
N ASN A 51 -30.47 -13.43 -24.73
CA ASN A 51 -30.33 -14.60 -23.87
C ASN A 51 -31.59 -15.46 -24.00
N LEU A 52 -31.44 -16.77 -23.79
CA LEU A 52 -32.59 -17.66 -23.69
C LEU A 52 -33.36 -17.31 -22.41
N PRO A 53 -34.70 -17.37 -22.42
CA PRO A 53 -35.51 -17.13 -21.22
C PRO A 53 -35.08 -18.02 -20.06
N GLY A 54 -34.88 -17.40 -18.90
CA GLY A 54 -34.48 -18.07 -17.66
C GLY A 54 -35.67 -18.44 -16.75
N HIS A 55 -35.37 -18.99 -15.57
CA HIS A 55 -36.39 -19.29 -14.55
C HIS A 55 -37.04 -18.03 -13.97
N GLU A 56 -36.30 -16.92 -13.90
CA GLU A 56 -36.76 -15.62 -13.44
C GLU A 56 -37.89 -15.02 -14.32
N GLU A 57 -37.87 -15.29 -15.63
CA GLU A 57 -38.87 -14.81 -16.59
C GLU A 57 -40.13 -15.69 -16.64
N SER A 58 -40.14 -16.81 -15.90
CA SER A 58 -41.31 -17.67 -15.83
C SER A 58 -42.45 -16.98 -15.07
N TYR A 59 -43.70 -17.30 -15.40
CA TYR A 59 -44.86 -16.76 -14.68
C TYR A 59 -44.96 -17.28 -13.23
N ASN A 60 -44.27 -18.39 -12.92
CA ASN A 60 -44.29 -19.04 -11.62
C ASN A 60 -42.85 -19.39 -11.19
N PRO A 61 -42.01 -18.39 -10.89
CA PRO A 61 -40.64 -18.61 -10.45
C PRO A 61 -40.61 -19.10 -9.01
N SER A 62 -39.48 -19.67 -8.58
CA SER A 62 -39.26 -19.99 -7.17
C SER A 62 -39.22 -18.72 -6.32
N VAL A 63 -39.48 -18.87 -5.02
CA VAL A 63 -39.57 -17.74 -4.08
C VAL A 63 -38.26 -16.95 -3.98
N GLU A 64 -37.12 -17.59 -4.25
CA GLU A 64 -35.79 -16.95 -4.24
C GLU A 64 -35.64 -15.84 -5.28
N TYR A 65 -36.35 -15.93 -6.41
CA TYR A 65 -36.32 -14.89 -7.43
C TYR A 65 -37.26 -13.73 -7.11
N ILE A 66 -38.19 -13.88 -6.16
CA ILE A 66 -39.16 -12.84 -5.83
C ILE A 66 -38.45 -11.82 -4.94
N PRO A 67 -38.27 -10.55 -5.39
CA PRO A 67 -37.49 -9.58 -4.64
C PRO A 67 -38.23 -9.15 -3.37
N THR A 68 -37.45 -8.84 -2.35
CA THR A 68 -37.97 -8.26 -1.11
C THR A 68 -38.38 -6.80 -1.31
N GLN A 69 -39.18 -6.25 -0.39
CA GLN A 69 -39.60 -4.84 -0.47
C GLN A 69 -38.42 -3.88 -0.41
N GLU A 70 -37.41 -4.19 0.40
CA GLU A 70 -36.16 -3.41 0.49
C GLU A 70 -35.40 -3.40 -0.84
N GLU A 71 -35.35 -4.52 -1.56
CA GLU A 71 -34.74 -4.58 -2.90
C GLU A 71 -35.52 -3.76 -3.93
N ILE A 72 -36.86 -3.79 -3.86
CA ILE A 72 -37.73 -2.99 -4.74
C ILE A 72 -37.50 -1.50 -4.50
N ASP A 73 -37.40 -1.08 -3.24
CA ASP A 73 -37.13 0.32 -2.89
C ASP A 73 -35.72 0.74 -3.36
N ASN A 74 -34.73 -0.15 -3.20
CA ASN A 74 -33.40 0.07 -3.75
C ASN A 74 -33.42 0.23 -5.28
N TYR A 75 -34.19 -0.58 -6.01
CA TYR A 75 -34.35 -0.43 -7.47
C TYR A 75 -35.03 0.88 -7.87
N GLN A 76 -35.91 1.44 -7.02
CA GLN A 76 -36.52 2.73 -7.27
C GLN A 76 -35.52 3.88 -7.12
N LEU A 77 -34.56 3.75 -6.21
CA LEU A 77 -33.47 4.71 -6.00
C LEU A 77 -32.38 4.65 -7.10
N MET A 78 -32.26 3.53 -7.82
CA MET A 78 -31.34 3.41 -8.96
C MET A 78 -31.81 4.24 -10.16
N TYR A 79 -30.84 4.66 -10.98
CA TYR A 79 -31.11 5.30 -12.28
C TYR A 79 -31.87 4.34 -13.21
N GLU A 80 -32.65 4.90 -14.14
CA GLU A 80 -33.50 4.11 -15.05
C GLU A 80 -32.72 3.11 -15.92
N GLU A 81 -31.47 3.44 -16.27
CA GLU A 81 -30.58 2.60 -17.09
C GLU A 81 -30.05 1.37 -16.33
N ASP A 82 -29.85 1.50 -15.02
CA ASP A 82 -29.28 0.45 -14.16
C ASP A 82 -30.36 -0.44 -13.52
N ARG A 83 -31.62 -0.02 -13.56
CA ARG A 83 -32.74 -0.77 -12.99
C ARG A 83 -32.89 -2.12 -13.69
N PRO A 84 -33.21 -3.21 -12.96
CA PRO A 84 -33.63 -4.46 -13.59
C PRO A 84 -34.75 -4.24 -14.63
N LYS A 85 -34.63 -4.90 -15.79
CA LYS A 85 -35.56 -4.71 -16.92
C LYS A 85 -37.01 -4.96 -16.51
N PHE A 86 -37.21 -6.06 -15.80
CA PHE A 86 -38.49 -6.46 -15.21
C PHE A 86 -38.30 -6.87 -13.76
N ILE A 87 -39.40 -6.84 -13.01
CA ILE A 87 -39.45 -7.35 -11.63
C ILE A 87 -40.17 -8.70 -11.71
N PRO A 88 -39.52 -9.82 -11.35
CA PRO A 88 -40.14 -11.13 -11.39
C PRO A 88 -41.32 -11.18 -10.41
N ARG A 89 -42.44 -11.74 -10.89
CA ARG A 89 -43.69 -11.89 -10.13
C ARG A 89 -44.19 -13.30 -10.29
N ARG A 90 -44.71 -13.84 -9.20
CA ARG A 90 -45.30 -15.18 -9.19
C ARG A 90 -46.80 -15.10 -9.36
N PHE A 91 -47.31 -15.87 -10.31
CA PHE A 91 -48.73 -16.06 -10.59
C PHE A 91 -49.08 -17.54 -10.41
N GLU A 92 -50.20 -17.82 -9.75
CA GLU A 92 -50.64 -19.20 -9.49
C GLU A 92 -51.11 -19.91 -10.76
N SER A 93 -51.63 -19.16 -11.74
CA SER A 93 -52.16 -19.70 -12.99
C SER A 93 -51.74 -18.87 -14.21
N LEU A 94 -51.66 -19.51 -15.37
CA LEU A 94 -51.37 -18.81 -16.63
C LEU A 94 -52.47 -17.78 -16.99
N ARG A 95 -53.72 -18.05 -16.59
CA ARG A 95 -54.87 -17.17 -16.88
C ARG A 95 -54.80 -15.85 -16.12
N SER A 96 -54.13 -15.83 -14.97
CA SER A 96 -53.92 -14.61 -14.16
C SER A 96 -52.74 -13.75 -14.63
N VAL A 97 -51.95 -14.21 -15.62
CA VAL A 97 -50.80 -13.46 -16.11
C VAL A 97 -51.28 -12.22 -16.88
N PRO A 98 -50.94 -11.00 -16.43
CA PRO A 98 -51.33 -9.79 -17.14
C PRO A 98 -50.50 -9.61 -18.42
N ALA A 99 -50.99 -8.76 -19.32
CA ALA A 99 -50.20 -8.31 -20.46
C ALA A 99 -48.96 -7.53 -19.98
N TYR A 100 -47.80 -7.80 -20.58
CA TYR A 100 -46.55 -7.16 -20.19
C TYR A 100 -46.44 -5.75 -20.79
N GLU A 101 -46.53 -4.72 -19.94
CA GLU A 101 -46.61 -3.31 -20.36
C GLU A 101 -45.36 -2.83 -21.13
N LYS A 102 -44.17 -3.33 -20.78
CA LYS A 102 -42.91 -2.90 -21.39
C LYS A 102 -42.55 -3.65 -22.68
N ALA A 103 -43.37 -4.62 -23.14
CA ALA A 103 -43.05 -5.46 -24.28
C ALA A 103 -42.72 -4.65 -25.55
N LEU A 104 -43.53 -3.62 -25.84
CA LEU A 104 -43.33 -2.75 -27.02
C LEU A 104 -42.07 -1.89 -26.88
N ARG A 105 -41.81 -1.37 -25.68
CA ARG A 105 -40.64 -0.53 -25.40
C ARG A 105 -39.35 -1.33 -25.54
N GLU A 106 -39.28 -2.51 -24.93
CA GLU A 106 -38.11 -3.38 -25.02
C GLU A 106 -37.84 -3.85 -26.45
N GLY A 107 -38.90 -4.14 -27.23
CA GLY A 107 -38.77 -4.47 -28.65
C GLY A 107 -38.21 -3.30 -29.48
N PHE A 108 -38.67 -2.08 -29.20
CA PHE A 108 -38.19 -0.88 -29.86
C PHE A 108 -36.73 -0.56 -29.49
N ASP A 109 -36.38 -0.59 -28.20
CA ASP A 109 -35.02 -0.36 -27.71
C ASP A 109 -34.05 -1.39 -28.31
N ARG A 110 -34.48 -2.64 -28.44
CA ARG A 110 -33.71 -3.69 -29.12
C ARG A 110 -33.43 -3.35 -30.59
N CYS A 111 -34.38 -2.75 -31.31
CA CYS A 111 -34.18 -2.28 -32.68
C CYS A 111 -33.18 -1.12 -32.74
N LEU A 112 -33.23 -0.20 -31.77
CA LEU A 112 -32.24 0.88 -31.64
C LEU A 112 -30.84 0.33 -31.36
N ASP A 113 -30.71 -0.62 -30.44
CA ASP A 113 -29.44 -1.30 -30.13
C ASP A 113 -28.84 -2.00 -31.35
N LEU A 114 -29.68 -2.58 -32.21
CA LEU A 114 -29.21 -3.24 -33.43
C LEU A 114 -28.68 -2.27 -34.46
N TYR A 115 -29.24 -1.06 -34.54
CA TYR A 115 -28.94 -0.06 -35.57
C TYR A 115 -27.87 0.94 -35.13
N LEU A 116 -27.98 1.49 -33.92
CA LEU A 116 -27.17 2.62 -33.45
C LEU A 116 -25.91 2.18 -32.69
N CYS A 117 -25.95 1.10 -31.92
CA CYS A 117 -24.84 0.75 -31.03
C CYS A 117 -23.65 0.15 -31.80
N PRO A 118 -22.42 0.69 -31.61
CA PRO A 118 -21.22 0.15 -32.26
C PRO A 118 -20.86 -1.22 -31.69
N ARG A 119 -20.47 -2.16 -32.57
CA ARG A 119 -20.16 -3.55 -32.20
C ARG A 119 -18.66 -3.76 -32.14
N THR A 120 -18.16 -4.21 -30.98
CA THR A 120 -16.73 -4.48 -30.75
C THR A 120 -16.52 -5.92 -30.26
N ARG A 121 -15.47 -6.60 -30.76
CA ARG A 121 -15.05 -7.90 -30.20
C ARG A 121 -14.24 -7.67 -28.94
N LYS A 122 -14.84 -7.92 -27.77
CA LYS A 122 -14.14 -7.92 -26.48
C LYS A 122 -13.74 -9.33 -26.11
N LYS A 123 -12.44 -9.56 -25.86
CA LYS A 123 -11.94 -10.82 -25.32
C LYS A 123 -12.22 -10.82 -23.81
N ARG A 124 -13.33 -11.45 -23.40
CA ARG A 124 -13.59 -11.70 -21.97
C ARG A 124 -12.64 -12.79 -21.51
N ILE A 125 -11.87 -12.48 -20.48
CA ILE A 125 -10.88 -13.39 -19.92
C ILE A 125 -11.60 -14.20 -18.84
N ASN A 126 -11.91 -15.45 -19.14
CA ASN A 126 -12.45 -16.40 -18.15
C ASN A 126 -11.26 -17.06 -17.44
N ILE A 127 -10.67 -16.33 -16.50
CA ILE A 127 -9.56 -16.80 -15.67
C ILE A 127 -10.03 -16.95 -14.24
N ASP A 128 -9.66 -18.05 -13.60
CA ASP A 128 -9.88 -18.24 -12.18
C ASP A 128 -9.06 -17.19 -11.39
N PRO A 129 -9.64 -16.51 -10.39
CA PRO A 129 -8.94 -15.45 -9.67
C PRO A 129 -7.69 -15.94 -8.94
N GLU A 130 -7.58 -17.25 -8.68
CA GLU A 130 -6.42 -17.86 -8.05
C GLU A 130 -5.18 -17.87 -8.95
N SER A 131 -5.35 -18.00 -10.27
CA SER A 131 -4.20 -18.02 -11.19
C SER A 131 -3.54 -16.66 -11.37
N LEU A 132 -4.18 -15.59 -10.87
CA LEU A 132 -3.59 -14.25 -10.84
C LEU A 132 -2.57 -14.09 -9.71
N LYS A 133 -2.54 -15.01 -8.74
CA LYS A 133 -1.59 -14.97 -7.63
C LYS A 133 -0.23 -15.51 -8.07
N PRO A 134 0.89 -14.81 -7.77
CA PRO A 134 2.22 -15.35 -8.01
C PRO A 134 2.45 -16.59 -7.14
N LYS A 135 3.22 -17.54 -7.66
CA LYS A 135 3.63 -18.74 -6.91
C LYS A 135 4.74 -18.37 -5.91
N LEU A 136 4.35 -18.02 -4.70
CA LEU A 136 5.27 -17.72 -3.58
C LEU A 136 5.54 -18.98 -2.74
N PRO A 137 6.73 -19.11 -2.12
CA PRO A 137 6.98 -20.15 -1.13
C PRO A 137 6.02 -20.02 0.05
N SER A 138 5.74 -21.13 0.73
CA SER A 138 4.80 -21.11 1.84
C SER A 138 5.42 -20.40 3.05
N LYS A 139 4.61 -19.68 3.83
CA LYS A 139 5.05 -19.05 5.10
C LYS A 139 5.58 -20.08 6.12
N LYS A 140 5.36 -21.39 5.93
CA LYS A 140 5.88 -22.41 6.85
C LYS A 140 7.37 -22.67 6.64
N ASP A 141 7.84 -22.49 5.40
CA ASP A 141 9.24 -22.76 5.01
C ASP A 141 10.19 -21.64 5.46
N LEU A 142 9.65 -20.43 5.70
CA LEU A 142 10.41 -19.26 6.14
C LEU A 142 10.56 -19.14 7.67
N ARG A 143 10.32 -20.21 8.43
CA ARG A 143 10.48 -20.19 9.89
C ARG A 143 11.97 -20.20 10.26
N PRO A 144 12.38 -19.50 11.34
CA PRO A 144 11.56 -18.84 12.36
C PRO A 144 11.19 -17.37 12.05
N TYR A 145 10.01 -16.95 12.47
CA TYR A 145 9.57 -15.54 12.53
C TYR A 145 8.65 -15.34 13.74
N PRO A 146 8.58 -14.13 14.33
CA PRO A 146 7.67 -13.85 15.43
C PRO A 146 6.20 -14.01 14.98
N ARG A 147 5.39 -14.71 15.78
CA ARG A 147 3.97 -14.98 15.48
C ARG A 147 3.01 -14.33 16.48
N THR A 148 3.39 -14.28 17.74
CA THR A 148 2.56 -13.78 18.84
C THR A 148 3.38 -12.83 19.69
N CYS A 149 2.72 -11.82 20.27
CA CYS A 149 3.32 -11.03 21.32
C CYS A 149 3.59 -11.94 22.54
N TYR A 150 4.83 -11.98 23.00
CA TYR A 150 5.22 -12.80 24.15
C TYR A 150 5.19 -11.99 25.46
N LEU A 151 5.65 -10.74 25.43
CA LEU A 151 5.75 -9.86 26.59
C LEU A 151 5.21 -8.46 26.29
N GLU A 152 4.56 -7.87 27.29
CA GLU A 152 4.06 -6.50 27.27
C GLU A 152 4.77 -5.68 28.36
N PHE A 153 5.46 -4.61 27.98
CA PHE A 153 6.14 -3.71 28.92
C PHE A 153 5.17 -2.60 29.37
N LYS A 154 4.54 -2.80 30.53
CA LYS A 154 3.55 -1.86 31.09
C LYS A 154 4.19 -0.90 32.08
N GLY A 155 4.02 0.40 31.87
CA GLY A 155 4.42 1.40 32.86
C GLY A 155 4.48 2.84 32.35
N HIS A 156 4.65 3.06 31.04
CA HIS A 156 4.60 4.41 30.48
C HIS A 156 3.21 5.04 30.60
N GLY A 157 3.18 6.33 30.93
CA GLY A 157 1.96 7.13 31.04
C GLY A 157 1.52 7.77 29.71
N GLY A 158 2.38 7.71 28.69
CA GLY A 158 2.14 8.28 27.36
C GLY A 158 2.68 7.37 26.24
N PRO A 159 2.44 7.72 24.97
CA PRO A 159 2.91 6.93 23.84
C PRO A 159 4.44 6.84 23.81
N VAL A 160 4.93 5.61 23.65
CA VAL A 160 6.33 5.29 23.43
C VAL A 160 6.70 5.70 22.01
N THR A 161 7.66 6.62 21.89
CA THR A 161 8.09 7.22 20.62
C THR A 161 9.26 6.46 20.00
N SER A 162 10.11 5.85 20.83
CA SER A 162 11.33 5.17 20.39
C SER A 162 11.72 4.04 21.33
N LEU A 163 12.41 3.05 20.77
CA LEU A 163 12.91 1.86 21.45
C LEU A 163 14.31 1.55 20.93
N SER A 164 15.21 1.14 21.81
CA SER A 164 16.55 0.70 21.43
C SER A 164 16.99 -0.45 22.32
N VAL A 165 17.68 -1.42 21.72
CA VAL A 165 18.14 -2.64 22.39
C VAL A 165 19.63 -2.52 22.65
N GLU A 166 20.07 -2.95 23.83
CA GLU A 166 21.49 -3.07 24.13
C GLU A 166 22.16 -4.12 23.23
N ALA A 167 23.46 -3.96 22.97
CA ALA A 167 24.28 -4.90 22.19
C ALA A 167 24.20 -6.36 22.67
N THR A 168 24.05 -6.58 23.98
CA THR A 168 23.92 -7.92 24.58
C THR A 168 22.52 -8.51 24.42
N GLY A 169 21.51 -7.70 24.09
CA GLY A 169 20.12 -8.10 23.94
C GLY A 169 19.38 -8.37 25.25
N GLN A 170 20.02 -8.15 26.41
CA GLN A 170 19.41 -8.36 27.73
C GLN A 170 18.50 -7.20 28.15
N TRP A 171 18.80 -6.00 27.65
CA TRP A 171 18.16 -4.75 28.06
C TRP A 171 17.57 -3.99 26.88
N ILE A 172 16.41 -3.38 27.11
CA ILE A 172 15.73 -2.48 26.17
C ILE A 172 15.54 -1.13 26.84
N ALA A 173 15.92 -0.05 26.19
CA ALA A 173 15.50 1.29 26.56
C ALA A 173 14.29 1.72 25.73
N SER A 174 13.32 2.36 26.39
CA SER A 174 12.16 2.97 25.75
C SER A 174 12.06 4.45 26.14
N GLY A 175 11.78 5.29 25.14
CA GLY A 175 11.51 6.71 25.31
C GLY A 175 10.05 6.99 25.07
N SER A 176 9.45 7.82 25.94
CA SER A 176 8.05 8.20 25.82
C SER A 176 7.87 9.71 25.86
N SER A 177 6.76 10.13 25.28
CA SER A 177 6.26 11.51 25.38
C SER A 177 5.79 11.88 26.80
N ASP A 178 5.70 10.92 27.72
CA ASP A 178 5.50 11.18 29.15
C ASP A 178 6.72 11.82 29.83
N GLY A 179 7.81 11.98 29.08
CA GLY A 179 9.07 12.56 29.53
C GLY A 179 9.91 11.62 30.38
N THR A 180 9.67 10.32 30.27
CA THR A 180 10.44 9.27 30.93
C THR A 180 11.16 8.39 29.93
N ILE A 181 12.38 8.01 30.29
CA ILE A 181 13.14 6.93 29.65
C ILE A 181 13.13 5.76 30.61
N ARG A 182 12.75 4.58 30.13
CA ARG A 182 12.72 3.36 30.96
C ARG A 182 13.62 2.30 30.38
N VAL A 183 14.35 1.64 31.27
CA VAL A 183 15.17 0.48 30.93
C VAL A 183 14.46 -0.78 31.43
N TRP A 184 14.31 -1.75 30.54
CA TRP A 184 13.57 -2.98 30.75
C TRP A 184 14.43 -4.20 30.54
N GLU A 185 14.19 -5.24 31.34
CA GLU A 185 14.74 -6.58 31.14
C GLU A 185 13.93 -7.33 30.07
N VAL A 186 14.60 -7.85 29.04
CA VAL A 186 13.93 -8.48 27.89
C VAL A 186 13.22 -9.79 28.27
N GLU A 187 13.77 -10.57 29.19
CA GLU A 187 13.22 -11.89 29.54
C GLU A 187 11.96 -11.81 30.41
N THR A 188 11.90 -10.84 31.32
CA THR A 188 10.87 -10.77 32.35
C THR A 188 9.87 -9.63 32.14
N GLY A 189 10.21 -8.62 31.34
CA GLY A 189 9.41 -7.40 31.21
C GLY A 189 9.55 -6.43 32.39
N ARG A 190 10.47 -6.67 33.34
CA ARG A 190 10.66 -5.82 34.51
C ARG A 190 11.33 -4.51 34.15
N CYS A 191 10.86 -3.41 34.76
CA CYS A 191 11.50 -2.12 34.65
C CYS A 191 12.63 -2.03 35.69
N LEU A 192 13.87 -1.92 35.22
CA LEU A 192 15.05 -1.77 36.07
C LEU A 192 15.21 -0.33 36.54
N LYS A 193 15.11 0.63 35.62
CA LYS A 193 15.30 2.06 35.92
C LYS A 193 14.31 2.92 35.16
N VAL A 194 13.92 4.01 35.79
CA VAL A 194 13.13 5.10 35.21
C VAL A 194 13.93 6.40 35.34
N PHE A 195 14.27 7.02 34.22
CA PHE A 195 14.88 8.34 34.15
C PHE A 195 13.80 9.37 33.80
N ASN A 196 13.52 10.29 34.72
CA ASN A 196 12.51 11.33 34.52
C ASN A 196 13.17 12.60 33.96
N VAL A 197 13.21 12.72 32.63
CA VAL A 197 13.86 13.86 31.96
C VAL A 197 12.93 15.09 31.90
N GLY A 198 11.62 14.89 32.03
CA GLY A 198 10.64 15.98 32.20
C GLY A 198 10.30 16.75 30.92
N ALA A 199 10.80 16.29 29.78
CA ALA A 199 10.46 16.77 28.44
C ALA A 199 10.31 15.57 27.50
N ASP A 200 9.62 15.77 26.37
CA ASP A 200 9.30 14.73 25.42
C ASP A 200 10.54 14.07 24.82
N VAL A 201 10.58 12.74 24.89
CA VAL A 201 11.65 11.96 24.26
C VAL A 201 11.24 11.65 22.84
N HIS A 202 12.06 12.05 21.85
CA HIS A 202 11.76 11.80 20.44
C HIS A 202 12.44 10.54 19.90
N HIS A 203 13.71 10.34 20.24
CA HIS A 203 14.51 9.22 19.76
C HIS A 203 15.47 8.73 20.83
N ILE A 204 15.73 7.43 20.87
CA ILE A 204 16.70 6.81 21.76
C ILE A 204 17.56 5.85 20.94
N SER A 205 18.86 5.84 21.22
CA SER A 205 19.81 4.90 20.62
C SER A 205 20.86 4.46 21.65
N TRP A 206 20.94 3.16 21.89
CA TRP A 206 21.97 2.52 22.69
C TRP A 206 23.30 2.51 21.95
N ASN A 207 24.39 2.68 22.70
CA ASN A 207 25.71 2.44 22.16
C ASN A 207 25.86 0.95 21.79
N PRO A 208 26.28 0.60 20.56
CA PRO A 208 26.46 -0.77 20.13
C PRO A 208 27.65 -1.49 20.79
N SER A 209 28.52 -0.80 21.52
CA SER A 209 29.61 -1.46 22.25
C SER A 209 29.14 -2.00 23.62
N PRO A 210 29.33 -3.29 23.95
CA PRO A 210 28.89 -3.87 25.22
C PRO A 210 29.69 -3.33 26.43
N GLU A 211 30.91 -2.83 26.20
CA GLU A 211 31.80 -2.26 27.22
C GLU A 211 31.32 -0.91 27.76
N ARG A 212 30.36 -0.28 27.07
CA ARG A 212 29.91 1.10 27.35
C ARG A 212 28.39 1.15 27.30
N PRO A 213 27.69 1.00 28.44
CA PRO A 213 26.24 1.12 28.52
C PRO A 213 25.79 2.59 28.45
N ILE A 214 26.16 3.27 27.37
CA ILE A 214 25.79 4.66 27.12
C ILE A 214 24.50 4.67 26.30
N LEU A 215 23.54 5.45 26.77
CA LEU A 215 22.30 5.69 26.07
C LEU A 215 22.31 7.13 25.53
N ALA A 216 22.06 7.29 24.24
CA ALA A 216 21.78 8.59 23.65
C ALA A 216 20.27 8.77 23.52
N ALA A 217 19.74 9.88 24.02
CA ALA A 217 18.34 10.21 23.94
C ALA A 217 18.15 11.66 23.47
N ILE A 218 17.27 11.89 22.50
CA ILE A 218 16.85 13.24 22.15
C ILE A 218 15.67 13.62 23.03
N VAL A 219 15.84 14.69 23.77
CA VAL A 219 14.86 15.21 24.73
C VAL A 219 14.49 16.62 24.28
N GLY A 220 13.30 16.79 23.73
CA GLY A 220 12.83 18.02 23.11
C GLY A 220 13.76 18.49 21.99
N ARG A 221 14.71 19.39 22.31
CA ARG A 221 15.66 19.95 21.34
C ARG A 221 17.08 19.45 21.51
N ASP A 222 17.40 18.92 22.68
CA ASP A 222 18.76 18.64 23.10
C ASP A 222 19.02 17.14 23.09
N LEU A 223 20.27 16.75 22.87
CA LEU A 223 20.69 15.36 22.97
C LEU A 223 21.27 15.13 24.37
N LEU A 224 20.77 14.12 25.04
CA LEU A 224 21.23 13.67 26.35
C LEU A 224 21.99 12.36 26.18
N LEU A 225 23.27 12.34 26.54
CA LEU A 225 24.04 11.13 26.74
C LEU A 225 23.98 10.78 28.23
N LEU A 226 23.43 9.61 28.54
CA LEU A 226 23.24 9.15 29.90
C LEU A 226 23.85 7.76 30.08
N ASN A 227 24.37 7.51 31.28
CA ASN A 227 24.75 6.16 31.67
C ASN A 227 23.48 5.37 31.97
N ALA A 228 23.29 4.22 31.32
CA ALA A 228 22.13 3.37 31.57
C ALA A 228 22.20 2.68 32.95
N GLU A 229 23.34 2.74 33.65
CA GLU A 229 23.61 2.06 34.94
C GLU A 229 23.40 0.55 34.87
N VAL A 230 23.64 -0.04 33.70
CA VAL A 230 23.54 -1.47 33.43
C VAL A 230 24.95 -2.07 33.40
N GLY A 231 25.18 -3.18 34.08
CA GLY A 231 26.45 -3.92 34.05
C GLY A 231 27.28 -3.83 35.33
N ASP A 232 28.50 -4.37 35.27
CA ASP A 232 29.42 -4.52 36.41
C ASP A 232 29.91 -3.16 36.94
N GLU A 233 30.25 -3.09 38.23
CA GLU A 233 30.73 -1.86 38.87
C GLU A 233 31.94 -1.24 38.15
N GLU A 234 32.86 -2.06 37.62
CA GLU A 234 34.03 -1.60 36.84
C GLU A 234 33.62 -0.87 35.55
N THR A 235 32.65 -1.43 34.82
CA THR A 235 32.13 -0.83 33.58
C THR A 235 31.40 0.48 33.86
N GLN A 236 30.70 0.56 34.98
CA GLN A 236 30.03 1.78 35.41
C GLN A 236 31.02 2.88 35.77
N VAL A 237 32.08 2.56 36.53
CA VAL A 237 33.14 3.53 36.88
C VAL A 237 33.81 4.06 35.62
N ARG A 238 34.21 3.17 34.70
CA ARG A 238 34.81 3.55 33.41
C ARG A 238 33.88 4.44 32.57
N THR A 239 32.58 4.14 32.58
CA THR A 239 31.58 4.93 31.83
C THR A 239 31.37 6.30 32.44
N LYS A 240 31.38 6.41 33.77
CA LYS A 240 31.31 7.70 34.49
C LYS A 240 32.53 8.57 34.21
N GLU A 241 33.73 7.97 34.21
CA GLU A 241 34.95 8.68 33.82
C GLU A 241 34.87 9.23 32.38
N LEU A 242 34.27 8.47 31.46
CA LEU A 242 34.10 8.89 30.07
C LEU A 242 33.04 9.99 29.88
N LEU A 243 32.02 10.04 30.73
CA LEU A 243 30.96 11.04 30.68
C LEU A 243 31.32 12.36 31.38
N HIS A 244 32.53 12.46 31.96
CA HIS A 244 33.02 13.71 32.53
C HIS A 244 33.71 14.57 31.47
N VAL A 245 33.09 15.70 31.12
CA VAL A 245 33.74 16.73 30.29
C VAL A 245 34.56 17.62 31.22
N GLY A 246 35.87 17.71 30.99
CA GLY A 246 36.69 18.73 31.64
C GLY A 246 36.15 20.13 31.34
N GLU A 247 36.23 21.05 32.32
CA GLU A 247 35.67 22.40 32.20
C GLU A 247 36.02 23.05 30.86
N PRO A 248 35.05 23.69 30.17
CA PRO A 248 35.34 24.39 28.93
C PRO A 248 36.35 25.50 29.22
N THR A 249 37.48 25.49 28.50
CA THR A 249 38.43 26.60 28.53
C THR A 249 37.70 27.90 28.16
N PRO A 250 37.91 29.00 28.91
CA PRO A 250 37.21 30.25 28.64
C PRO A 250 37.68 30.85 27.30
N GLU A 251 36.69 31.10 26.45
CA GLU A 251 36.63 32.16 25.42
C GLU A 251 37.81 32.24 24.44
N ASP A 252 37.58 31.77 23.21
CA ASP A 252 38.28 32.33 22.04
C ASP A 252 37.35 33.38 21.40
N ASP A 253 37.87 34.60 21.36
CA ASP A 253 37.22 35.84 20.93
C ASP A 253 36.82 35.75 19.45
N GLY A 254 35.52 35.65 19.18
CA GLY A 254 34.98 35.72 17.83
C GLY A 254 33.49 35.42 17.78
N ASP A 255 32.71 36.29 17.14
CA ASP A 255 31.25 36.29 16.98
C ASP A 255 30.58 35.02 16.38
N LYS A 256 31.27 33.88 16.31
CA LYS A 256 30.73 32.60 15.88
C LYS A 256 30.29 31.78 17.09
N LYS A 257 29.01 31.86 17.45
CA LYS A 257 28.42 30.91 18.42
C LYS A 257 28.60 29.48 17.88
N PRO A 258 29.20 28.55 18.65
CA PRO A 258 29.36 27.17 18.19
C PRO A 258 27.98 26.55 17.93
N ALA A 259 27.85 25.78 16.84
CA ALA A 259 26.58 25.18 16.41
C ALA A 259 25.98 24.22 17.45
N VAL A 260 26.82 23.69 18.36
CA VAL A 260 26.46 22.80 19.47
C VAL A 260 27.31 23.12 20.70
N ARG A 261 26.69 23.04 21.88
CA ARG A 261 27.36 23.22 23.18
C ARG A 261 27.24 21.96 24.03
N TRP A 262 28.35 21.58 24.65
CA TRP A 262 28.42 20.46 25.58
C TRP A 262 28.28 21.02 27.01
N VAL A 263 27.29 20.54 27.75
CA VAL A 263 27.03 20.94 29.13
C VAL A 263 26.94 19.69 29.97
N ASN A 264 27.70 19.64 31.06
CA ASN A 264 27.62 18.53 32.00
C ASN A 264 26.32 18.65 32.80
N ASN A 265 25.58 17.55 32.94
CA ASN A 265 24.29 17.55 33.61
C ASN A 265 24.35 16.71 34.89
N ASP A 266 24.51 17.41 36.02
CA ASP A 266 24.69 16.81 37.34
C ASP A 266 23.53 15.90 37.77
N LYS A 267 22.34 16.04 37.17
CA LYS A 267 21.14 15.29 37.55
C LYS A 267 21.15 13.83 37.06
N PHE A 268 21.84 13.53 35.97
CA PHE A 268 21.80 12.21 35.33
C PHE A 268 23.20 11.62 35.06
N ASP A 269 24.23 12.19 35.70
CA ASP A 269 25.64 11.76 35.56
C ASP A 269 26.01 11.58 34.07
N GLY A 270 25.71 12.62 33.28
CA GLY A 270 25.70 12.55 31.83
C GLY A 270 25.84 13.90 31.15
N ILE A 271 25.95 13.87 29.83
CA ILE A 271 26.29 15.03 29.01
C ILE A 271 25.04 15.48 28.25
N THR A 272 24.75 16.77 28.30
CA THR A 272 23.75 17.42 27.44
C THR A 272 24.42 18.16 26.29
N LEU A 273 23.92 17.91 25.10
CA LEU A 273 24.31 18.50 23.83
C LEU A 273 23.19 19.42 23.39
N ILE A 274 23.42 20.72 23.57
CA ILE A 274 22.44 21.74 23.22
C ILE A 274 22.63 22.10 21.75
N HIS A 275 21.64 21.75 20.94
CA HIS A 275 21.59 22.14 19.53
C HIS A 275 20.86 23.48 19.37
N HIS A 276 21.27 24.27 18.37
CA HIS A 276 20.56 25.50 18.02
C HIS A 276 19.12 25.26 17.50
N ARG A 277 18.84 24.04 17.04
CA ARG A 277 17.56 23.59 16.47
C ARG A 277 17.25 22.17 16.94
N ALA A 278 15.97 21.81 16.95
CA ALA A 278 15.52 20.51 17.43
C ALA A 278 16.10 19.37 16.59
N ALA A 279 16.81 18.43 17.22
CA ALA A 279 17.25 17.20 16.58
C ALA A 279 16.07 16.21 16.41
N SER A 280 16.07 15.44 15.33
CA SER A 280 15.02 14.45 15.03
C SER A 280 15.43 13.02 15.33
N THR A 281 16.66 12.63 14.98
CA THR A 281 17.14 11.24 15.12
C THR A 281 18.61 11.20 15.55
N VAL A 282 18.98 10.11 16.23
CA VAL A 282 20.34 9.83 16.70
C VAL A 282 20.68 8.38 16.38
N GLU A 283 21.82 8.16 15.74
CA GLU A 283 22.32 6.82 15.40
C GLU A 283 23.81 6.71 15.69
N TRP A 284 24.21 5.59 16.29
CA TRP A 284 25.61 5.29 16.58
C TRP A 284 26.30 4.60 15.39
N HIS A 285 27.59 4.88 15.22
CA HIS A 285 28.46 4.08 14.38
C HIS A 285 28.66 2.69 15.00
N SER A 286 28.90 1.66 14.19
CA SER A 286 29.02 0.27 14.63
C SER A 286 30.07 0.02 15.71
N LYS A 287 31.12 0.84 15.78
CA LYS A 287 32.16 0.79 16.83
C LYS A 287 31.76 1.43 18.16
N GLY A 288 30.73 2.28 18.18
CA GLY A 288 30.32 3.02 19.38
C GLY A 288 31.15 4.27 19.70
N ASP A 289 32.09 4.65 18.82
CA ASP A 289 32.93 5.84 18.97
C ASP A 289 32.31 7.10 18.35
N TYR A 290 31.35 6.96 17.44
CA TYR A 290 30.74 8.09 16.75
C TYR A 290 29.24 7.99 16.80
N PHE A 291 28.55 9.11 16.81
CA PHE A 291 27.12 9.14 16.58
C PHE A 291 26.75 10.30 15.65
N THR A 292 25.66 10.10 14.93
CA THR A 292 25.13 11.04 13.96
C THR A 292 23.81 11.57 14.46
N THR A 293 23.59 12.87 14.32
CA THR A 293 22.33 13.50 14.69
C THR A 293 21.75 14.19 13.47
N VAL A 294 20.47 13.96 13.17
CA VAL A 294 19.78 14.66 12.09
C VAL A 294 19.01 15.83 12.67
N VAL A 295 19.21 17.03 12.11
CA VAL A 295 18.43 18.23 12.44
C VAL A 295 17.64 18.62 11.19
N PRO A 296 16.31 18.46 11.18
CA PRO A 296 15.48 18.68 10.00
C PRO A 296 15.33 20.18 9.71
N THR A 297 16.33 20.76 9.06
CA THR A 297 16.22 21.99 8.26
C THR A 297 17.08 21.84 7.02
N ASP A 298 16.67 22.45 5.90
CA ASP A 298 17.02 22.09 4.51
C ASP A 298 18.48 21.79 4.13
N ILE A 299 19.52 21.98 4.96
CA ILE A 299 20.92 21.82 4.53
C ILE A 299 21.91 21.20 5.56
N LEU A 300 21.56 20.89 6.82
CA LEU A 300 22.61 20.52 7.80
C LEU A 300 22.52 19.08 8.34
N PHE A 301 23.36 18.20 7.79
CA PHE A 301 23.81 16.98 8.47
C PHE A 301 24.97 17.35 9.39
N ALA A 302 24.79 17.16 10.70
CA ALA A 302 25.87 17.35 11.66
C ALA A 302 26.42 15.98 12.08
N LEU A 303 27.62 15.66 11.59
CA LEU A 303 28.44 14.54 12.06
C LEU A 303 29.16 14.97 13.33
N PHE A 304 28.90 14.27 14.45
CA PHE A 304 29.62 14.50 15.70
C PHE A 304 30.66 13.40 15.90
N ASN A 305 31.92 13.83 15.97
CA ASN A 305 33.01 12.95 16.36
C ASN A 305 33.09 12.89 17.89
N LEU A 306 32.99 11.69 18.47
CA LEU A 306 33.35 11.44 19.87
C LEU A 306 34.64 10.61 19.88
N GLN A 307 35.76 11.23 19.53
CA GLN A 307 37.03 10.51 19.49
C GLN A 307 37.55 10.28 20.93
N VAL A 308 37.26 9.11 21.50
CA VAL A 308 37.93 8.62 22.71
C VAL A 308 39.25 8.00 22.29
N MET A 309 40.28 8.84 22.09
CA MET A 309 41.64 8.34 21.88
C MET A 309 42.16 7.68 23.16
N HIS A 310 42.62 6.44 23.01
CA HIS A 310 43.49 5.79 23.98
C HIS A 310 44.90 6.37 23.80
N GLU A 311 45.16 7.58 24.29
CA GLU A 311 46.52 8.12 24.35
C GLU A 311 47.10 7.98 25.75
N HIS A 312 48.35 7.52 25.80
CA HIS A 312 49.09 6.97 26.94
C HIS A 312 49.31 7.90 28.15
N ASN A 313 48.55 8.97 28.34
CA ASN A 313 48.70 9.88 29.47
C ASN A 313 47.34 10.43 29.94
N ASN A 314 46.80 9.87 31.03
CA ASN A 314 45.88 10.43 32.05
C ASN A 314 45.19 11.79 31.79
N LYS A 315 44.55 11.98 30.63
CA LYS A 315 43.56 13.04 30.38
C LYS A 315 42.57 12.54 29.34
N TYR A 316 41.38 12.12 29.79
CA TYR A 316 40.24 11.88 28.91
C TYR A 316 39.69 13.24 28.49
N GLY A 317 39.87 13.59 27.21
CA GLY A 317 39.37 14.82 26.62
C GLY A 317 38.47 14.52 25.43
N LEU A 318 37.29 15.14 25.39
CA LEU A 318 36.37 15.08 24.26
C LEU A 318 36.80 16.11 23.20
N ASN A 319 37.32 15.66 22.06
CA ASN A 319 37.59 16.52 20.92
C ASN A 319 36.42 16.48 19.93
N TYR A 320 35.99 17.65 19.46
CA TYR A 320 34.93 17.82 18.47
C TYR A 320 35.50 18.23 17.12
N SER A 321 34.96 17.66 16.04
CA SER A 321 35.08 18.23 14.69
C SER A 321 33.71 18.18 14.03
N VAL A 322 33.21 19.34 13.65
CA VAL A 322 31.95 19.50 12.92
C VAL A 322 32.28 19.35 11.44
N LEU A 323 31.88 18.24 10.84
CA LEU A 323 31.94 18.07 9.38
C LEU A 323 30.58 18.44 8.80
N GLU A 324 30.45 19.68 8.33
CA GLU A 324 29.33 20.11 7.49
C GLU A 324 29.56 19.56 6.08
N LEU A 325 28.86 18.49 5.71
CA LEU A 325 28.89 17.96 4.35
C LEU A 325 27.71 18.52 3.55
N PRO A 326 27.94 19.26 2.45
CA PRO A 326 26.86 19.69 1.58
C PRO A 326 26.19 18.48 0.91
N CYS A 327 24.85 18.52 0.87
CA CYS A 327 23.96 17.54 0.26
C CYS A 327 24.47 17.12 -1.12
N ASN A 328 25.05 15.92 -1.24
CA ASN A 328 25.12 15.16 -2.50
C ASN A 328 25.67 13.73 -2.34
N ILE A 329 26.14 13.33 -1.15
CA ILE A 329 26.74 12.02 -0.96
C ILE A 329 26.16 11.43 0.31
N LEU A 330 25.20 10.52 0.18
CA LEU A 330 24.92 9.36 1.05
C LEU A 330 23.48 8.88 0.82
N THR A 331 23.22 8.37 -0.39
CA THR A 331 22.27 7.27 -0.53
C THR A 331 22.94 6.02 0.04
N ILE A 332 22.73 5.70 1.31
CA ILE A 332 23.01 4.35 1.82
C ILE A 332 21.75 3.52 1.59
N SER A 333 21.87 2.58 0.66
CA SER A 333 20.89 1.55 0.35
C SER A 333 20.57 0.70 1.57
N ARG A 334 19.28 0.36 1.70
CA ARG A 334 18.66 -0.54 2.69
C ARG A 334 19.37 -1.87 2.87
#